data_AF-A0A6N6KB14-F1
#
_entry.id   AF-A0A6N6KB14-F1
#
_cell.length_a   1.000
_cell.length_b   1.000
_cell.length_c   1.000
_cell.angle_alpha   90.00
_cell.angle_beta   90.00
_cell.angle_gamma   90.00
#
_symmetry.space_group_name_H-M   'P 1'
#
loop_
_entity.id
_entity.type
_entity.pdbx_description
1 polymer ?
#
loop_
_entity_poly.entity_id
_entity_poly.type
_entity_poly.pdbx_seq_one_letter_code
_entity_poly.pdbx_strand_id
1 'polypeptide(L)'
;MRINWIFVGILFWSVNSCAQHRPIVHDPVVAKEGDTFYLFCTGPGITSFTSKDLKNWKQADPVFSESPDWALDVAPGFNGHIWAPDITLYKGTYYLYYSISAFGKNTSAIGLVTNTTLNPENENYKWIDQGIVIQSVPNRDLWNAIDPNLIFDEEGTPWFSFGSFWSGLKMFKMAPDLKSPAQPEQWYTIARRDRNSGLQDDDPGNAALEGPFIFKKGEYYYQFLSWDFCCRGENSTYKLVVGRSKSVTGPYVDKEGKELSKGGASLVIEGDSDWYGKGHNSVYTFDGKDYCFLHGYDAGDNGKPKLLVMEVFWKDGWPVLKPLK
;
A
#
# COMPACT_ATOMS: atom_id res chain seq x y z
N MET A 1 62.49 29.71 -38.14
CA MET A 1 61.96 28.92 -37.00
C MET A 1 60.51 29.33 -36.77
N ARG A 2 59.54 28.55 -37.26
CA ARG A 2 58.10 28.76 -36.99
C ARG A 2 57.65 27.62 -36.09
N ILE A 3 57.19 27.96 -34.89
CA ILE A 3 56.72 27.01 -33.88
C ILE A 3 55.22 26.77 -34.15
N ASN A 4 54.88 25.53 -34.53
CA ASN A 4 53.50 25.07 -34.59
C ASN A 4 53.04 24.69 -33.18
N TRP A 5 52.00 25.34 -32.69
CA TRP A 5 51.30 24.94 -31.48
C TRP A 5 50.16 23.99 -31.87
N ILE A 6 50.26 22.73 -31.44
CA ILE A 6 49.18 21.74 -31.55
C ILE A 6 48.27 21.95 -30.33
N PHE A 7 47.06 22.46 -30.56
CA PHE A 7 46.00 22.47 -29.55
C PHE A 7 45.40 21.06 -29.45
N VAL A 8 45.64 20.38 -28.34
CA VAL A 8 44.93 19.15 -27.96
C VAL A 8 43.63 19.57 -27.28
N GLY A 9 42.51 19.47 -27.99
CA GLY A 9 41.18 19.65 -27.42
C GLY A 9 40.79 18.43 -26.59
N ILE A 10 40.74 18.58 -25.27
CA ILE A 10 40.18 17.56 -24.37
C ILE A 10 38.66 17.70 -24.44
N LEU A 11 37.99 16.73 -25.09
CA LEU A 11 36.55 16.58 -25.03
C LEU A 11 36.15 16.12 -23.61
N PHE A 12 35.57 17.02 -22.82
CA PHE A 12 34.82 16.62 -21.62
C PHE A 12 33.49 16.00 -22.07
N TRP A 13 33.41 14.67 -22.02
CA TRP A 13 32.12 13.98 -22.01
C TRP A 13 31.49 14.22 -20.65
N SER A 14 30.53 15.15 -20.58
CA SER A 14 29.62 15.23 -19.44
C SER A 14 28.79 13.95 -19.44
N VAL A 15 29.11 13.04 -18.52
CA VAL A 15 28.24 11.92 -18.18
C VAL A 15 27.04 12.54 -17.46
N ASN A 16 26.00 12.93 -18.22
CA ASN A 16 24.69 13.17 -17.65
C ASN A 16 24.19 11.82 -17.16
N SER A 17 24.52 11.49 -15.92
CA SER A 17 23.74 10.56 -15.12
C SER A 17 22.31 11.08 -15.18
N CYS A 18 21.47 10.46 -16.02
CA CYS A 18 20.03 10.60 -15.87
C CYS A 18 19.69 9.97 -14.52
N ALA A 19 19.72 10.78 -13.47
CA ALA A 19 19.09 10.45 -12.22
C ALA A 19 17.63 10.13 -12.57
N GLN A 20 17.29 8.85 -12.54
CA GLN A 20 15.95 8.38 -12.85
C GLN A 20 15.00 9.05 -11.85
N HIS A 21 14.18 10.00 -12.31
CA HIS A 21 13.29 10.75 -11.44
C HIS A 21 12.20 9.80 -10.95
N ARG A 22 12.33 9.33 -9.70
CA ARG A 22 11.34 8.46 -9.07
C ARG A 22 10.08 9.27 -8.76
N PRO A 23 8.88 8.76 -9.07
CA PRO A 23 7.63 9.38 -8.65
C PRO A 23 7.59 9.61 -7.14
N ILE A 24 7.02 10.75 -6.74
CA ILE A 24 6.62 10.99 -5.36
C ILE A 24 5.32 10.25 -5.15
N VAL A 25 5.33 9.23 -4.30
CA VAL A 25 4.15 8.40 -3.99
C VAL A 25 4.13 8.08 -2.51
N HIS A 26 2.94 7.85 -1.98
CA HIS A 26 2.70 7.31 -0.66
C HIS A 26 1.64 6.22 -0.80
N ASP A 27 1.82 5.07 -0.14
CA ASP A 27 0.88 3.92 -0.18
C ASP A 27 0.55 3.41 -1.60
N PRO A 28 1.55 2.94 -2.39
CA PRO A 28 1.32 2.54 -3.77
C PRO A 28 0.70 1.15 -3.91
N VAL A 29 -0.27 1.03 -4.81
CA VAL A 29 -0.80 -0.24 -5.35
C VAL A 29 -0.76 -0.24 -6.86
N VAL A 30 -0.70 -1.43 -7.47
CA VAL A 30 -0.49 -1.57 -8.91
C VAL A 30 -1.42 -2.60 -9.52
N ALA A 31 -1.98 -2.28 -10.69
CA ALA A 31 -2.66 -3.20 -11.58
C ALA A 31 -2.01 -3.21 -12.96
N LYS A 32 -2.27 -4.25 -13.76
CA LYS A 32 -1.84 -4.34 -15.15
C LYS A 32 -3.07 -4.56 -16.04
N GLU A 33 -3.20 -3.77 -17.10
CA GLU A 33 -4.18 -3.97 -18.18
C GLU A 33 -3.44 -3.97 -19.52
N GLY A 34 -3.53 -5.08 -20.26
CA GLY A 34 -2.73 -5.30 -21.46
C GLY A 34 -1.22 -5.23 -21.15
N ASP A 35 -0.52 -4.32 -21.82
CA ASP A 35 0.92 -4.06 -21.67
C ASP A 35 1.24 -2.90 -20.70
N THR A 36 0.23 -2.35 -20.02
CA THR A 36 0.35 -1.12 -19.23
C THR A 36 0.14 -1.41 -17.75
N PHE A 37 1.09 -0.95 -16.93
CA PHE A 37 0.98 -0.92 -15.48
C PHE A 37 0.36 0.41 -15.06
N TYR A 38 -0.59 0.34 -14.12
CA TYR A 38 -1.27 1.45 -13.51
C TYR A 38 -0.97 1.43 -12.03
N LEU A 39 -0.41 2.52 -11.52
CA LEU A 39 -0.14 2.71 -10.11
C LEU A 39 -1.12 3.72 -9.55
N PHE A 40 -1.70 3.39 -8.41
CA PHE A 40 -2.56 4.27 -7.62
C PHE A 40 -1.91 4.48 -6.27
N CYS A 41 -1.96 5.71 -5.76
CA CYS A 41 -1.34 6.04 -4.48
C CYS A 41 -2.11 7.15 -3.75
N THR A 42 -1.83 7.29 -2.46
CA THR A 42 -2.37 8.38 -1.64
C THR A 42 -2.10 9.75 -2.28
N GLY A 43 -3.13 10.59 -2.33
CA GLY A 43 -3.04 11.94 -2.87
C GLY A 43 -4.40 12.54 -3.23
N PRO A 44 -4.43 13.76 -3.81
CA PRO A 44 -5.65 14.41 -4.25
C PRO A 44 -6.42 13.52 -5.23
N GLY A 45 -7.63 13.11 -4.84
CA GLY A 45 -8.49 12.27 -5.66
C GLY A 45 -7.93 10.87 -6.00
N ILE A 46 -6.96 10.37 -5.22
CA ILE A 46 -6.13 9.19 -5.54
C ILE A 46 -5.27 9.47 -6.77
N THR A 47 -4.03 9.88 -6.52
CA THR A 47 -3.04 10.15 -7.57
C THR A 47 -2.71 8.86 -8.32
N SER A 48 -2.55 8.96 -9.65
CA SER A 48 -2.25 7.80 -10.48
C SER A 48 -1.05 8.02 -11.42
N PHE A 49 -0.42 6.92 -11.80
CA PHE A 49 0.69 6.88 -12.76
C PHE A 49 0.55 5.67 -13.69
N THR A 50 1.17 5.75 -14.85
CA THR A 50 1.25 4.65 -15.82
C THR A 50 2.70 4.32 -16.16
N SER A 51 2.98 3.05 -16.45
CA SER A 51 4.28 2.59 -16.91
C SER A 51 4.14 1.43 -17.90
N LYS A 52 5.12 1.29 -18.81
CA LYS A 52 5.23 0.12 -19.70
C LYS A 52 6.30 -0.87 -19.22
N ASP A 53 7.14 -0.49 -18.26
CA ASP A 53 8.36 -1.21 -17.93
C ASP A 53 8.68 -1.28 -16.43
N LEU A 54 7.75 -0.82 -15.57
CA LEU A 54 7.88 -0.69 -14.11
C LEU A 54 8.97 0.29 -13.63
N LYS A 55 9.66 0.97 -14.56
CA LYS A 55 10.82 1.83 -14.29
C LYS A 55 10.50 3.29 -14.58
N ASN A 56 9.87 3.54 -15.72
CA ASN A 56 9.52 4.86 -16.21
C ASN A 56 8.03 5.07 -16.01
N TRP A 57 7.69 5.99 -15.11
CA TRP A 57 6.32 6.27 -14.70
C TRP A 57 5.91 7.66 -15.18
N LYS A 58 4.76 7.74 -15.85
CA LYS A 58 4.12 9.00 -16.28
C LYS A 58 2.91 9.24 -15.39
N GLN A 59 2.79 10.44 -14.82
CA GLN A 59 1.59 10.82 -14.09
C GLN A 59 0.36 10.80 -15.00
N ALA A 60 -0.73 10.23 -14.49
CA ALA A 60 -2.04 10.20 -15.14
C ALA A 60 -3.06 10.94 -14.26
N ASP A 61 -4.28 11.09 -14.77
CA ASP A 61 -5.35 11.78 -14.05
C ASP A 61 -5.72 11.02 -12.76
N PRO A 62 -6.09 11.72 -11.68
CA PRO A 62 -6.54 11.07 -10.46
C PRO A 62 -7.85 10.30 -10.70
N VAL A 63 -8.13 9.32 -9.85
CA VAL A 63 -9.36 8.51 -9.94
C VAL A 63 -10.61 9.37 -9.75
N PHE A 64 -10.56 10.30 -8.79
CA PHE A 64 -11.63 11.22 -8.45
C PHE A 64 -11.30 12.62 -8.96
N SER A 65 -12.08 13.11 -9.92
CA SER A 65 -12.09 14.54 -10.27
C SER A 65 -12.83 15.37 -9.22
N GLU A 66 -13.78 14.76 -8.54
CA GLU A 66 -14.58 15.32 -7.44
C GLU A 66 -14.60 14.33 -6.28
N SER A 67 -14.58 14.85 -5.06
CA SER A 67 -14.60 14.00 -3.87
C SER A 67 -15.96 13.31 -3.68
N PRO A 68 -16.01 12.11 -3.08
CA PRO A 68 -17.28 11.47 -2.74
C PRO A 68 -18.14 12.36 -1.84
N ASP A 69 -19.44 12.46 -2.12
CA ASP A 69 -20.37 13.35 -1.39
C ASP A 69 -20.41 13.08 0.12
N TRP A 70 -20.19 11.83 0.52
CA TRP A 70 -20.21 11.38 1.91
C TRP A 70 -18.90 11.64 2.68
N ALA A 71 -17.83 12.10 2.01
CA ALA A 71 -16.50 12.17 2.63
C ALA A 71 -16.44 13.16 3.81
N LEU A 72 -17.12 14.31 3.70
CA LEU A 72 -17.17 15.34 4.76
C LEU A 72 -18.01 14.90 5.95
N ASP A 73 -19.01 14.04 5.75
CA ASP A 73 -19.82 13.48 6.84
C ASP A 73 -18.98 12.51 7.71
N VAL A 74 -18.06 11.78 7.08
CA VAL A 74 -17.13 10.88 7.78
C VAL A 74 -15.99 11.67 8.44
N ALA A 75 -15.36 12.57 7.70
CA ALA A 75 -14.20 13.33 8.14
C ALA A 75 -14.41 14.83 7.81
N PRO A 76 -14.92 15.63 8.77
CA PRO A 76 -15.25 17.05 8.53
C PRO A 76 -14.07 17.94 8.09
N GLY A 77 -12.83 17.50 8.31
CA GLY A 77 -11.62 18.18 7.86
C GLY A 77 -11.04 17.65 6.54
N PHE A 78 -11.76 16.75 5.85
CA PHE A 78 -11.32 16.17 4.59
C PHE A 78 -11.15 17.25 3.51
N ASN A 79 -10.05 17.16 2.76
CA ASN A 79 -9.60 18.18 1.83
C ASN A 79 -9.32 17.65 0.41
N GLY A 80 -9.86 16.47 0.09
CA GLY A 80 -9.63 15.80 -1.20
C GLY A 80 -8.45 14.83 -1.22
N HIS A 81 -7.60 14.76 -0.17
CA HIS A 81 -6.56 13.72 -0.07
C HIS A 81 -7.17 12.39 0.35
N ILE A 82 -7.20 11.44 -0.58
CA ILE A 82 -7.72 10.08 -0.38
C ILE A 82 -6.53 9.13 -0.20
N TRP A 83 -6.61 8.23 0.78
CA TRP A 83 -5.45 7.45 1.24
C TRP A 83 -5.54 5.96 0.92
N ALA A 84 -4.37 5.33 0.83
CA ALA A 84 -4.14 3.89 0.81
C ALA A 84 -5.11 3.14 -0.11
N PRO A 85 -5.06 3.39 -1.43
CA PRO A 85 -5.88 2.65 -2.36
C PRO A 85 -5.49 1.16 -2.39
N ASP A 86 -6.44 0.27 -2.68
CA ASP A 86 -6.19 -1.14 -3.03
C ASP A 86 -6.97 -1.50 -4.28
N ILE A 87 -6.32 -2.18 -5.23
CA ILE A 87 -6.89 -2.47 -6.56
C ILE A 87 -6.91 -3.96 -6.85
N THR A 88 -8.09 -4.48 -7.19
CA THR A 88 -8.28 -5.88 -7.58
C THR A 88 -9.15 -5.99 -8.83
N LEU A 89 -8.72 -6.78 -9.81
CA LEU A 89 -9.56 -7.16 -10.95
C LEU A 89 -10.31 -8.46 -10.60
N TYR A 90 -11.64 -8.40 -10.62
CA TYR A 90 -12.50 -9.57 -10.40
C TYR A 90 -13.65 -9.59 -11.41
N LYS A 91 -13.79 -10.71 -12.13
CA LYS A 91 -14.85 -10.93 -13.13
C LYS A 91 -15.03 -9.78 -14.14
N GLY A 92 -13.93 -9.16 -14.57
CA GLY A 92 -13.93 -8.08 -15.57
C GLY A 92 -14.15 -6.67 -15.01
N THR A 93 -14.24 -6.52 -13.69
CA THR A 93 -14.37 -5.22 -13.03
C THR A 93 -13.18 -4.99 -12.11
N TYR A 94 -12.60 -3.79 -12.20
CA TYR A 94 -11.63 -3.28 -11.24
C TYR A 94 -12.37 -2.71 -10.04
N TYR A 95 -12.04 -3.22 -8.87
CA TYR A 95 -12.50 -2.76 -7.57
C TYR A 95 -11.35 -2.00 -6.92
N LEU A 96 -11.51 -0.69 -6.77
CA LEU A 96 -10.52 0.19 -6.14
C LEU A 96 -11.08 0.67 -4.79
N TYR A 97 -10.57 0.09 -3.71
CA TYR A 97 -10.89 0.52 -2.35
C TYR A 97 -10.02 1.71 -1.98
N TYR A 98 -10.49 2.54 -1.06
CA TYR A 98 -9.78 3.74 -0.64
C TYR A 98 -10.20 4.20 0.75
N SER A 99 -9.40 5.05 1.37
CA SER A 99 -9.62 5.52 2.74
C SER A 99 -9.95 7.01 2.79
N ILE A 100 -11.00 7.37 3.52
CA ILE A 100 -11.32 8.74 3.93
C ILE A 100 -11.13 8.83 5.44
N SER A 101 -10.29 9.75 5.91
CA SER A 101 -9.93 9.85 7.33
C SER A 101 -9.37 11.23 7.69
N ALA A 102 -8.97 11.39 8.94
CA ALA A 102 -8.24 12.54 9.49
C ALA A 102 -7.05 12.05 10.34
N PHE A 103 -5.90 12.71 10.20
CA PHE A 103 -4.64 12.22 10.79
C PHE A 103 -4.76 12.10 12.31
N GLY A 104 -4.33 10.95 12.86
CA GLY A 104 -4.39 10.67 14.29
C GLY A 104 -5.79 10.43 14.86
N LYS A 105 -6.81 10.23 14.02
CA LYS A 105 -8.20 9.91 14.43
C LYS A 105 -8.69 8.63 13.77
N ASN A 106 -9.74 8.02 14.34
CA ASN A 106 -10.47 6.91 13.73
C ASN A 106 -11.89 7.29 13.27
N THR A 107 -12.16 8.57 13.01
CA THR A 107 -13.30 9.01 12.21
C THR A 107 -13.01 8.72 10.73
N SER A 108 -13.17 7.46 10.35
CA SER A 108 -12.66 6.95 9.08
C SER A 108 -13.65 6.01 8.43
N ALA A 109 -13.62 5.97 7.10
CA ALA A 109 -14.34 4.99 6.32
C ALA A 109 -13.49 4.52 5.14
N ILE A 110 -13.67 3.24 4.81
CA ILE A 110 -13.18 2.67 3.56
C ILE A 110 -14.33 2.75 2.56
N GLY A 111 -14.08 3.39 1.42
CA GLY A 111 -14.97 3.43 0.27
C GLY A 111 -14.54 2.46 -0.82
N LEU A 112 -15.40 2.28 -1.82
CA LEU A 112 -15.11 1.51 -3.03
C LEU A 112 -15.53 2.32 -4.26
N VAL A 113 -14.68 2.33 -5.28
CA VAL A 113 -15.00 2.82 -6.62
C VAL A 113 -14.69 1.73 -7.64
N THR A 114 -15.50 1.63 -8.69
CA THR A 114 -15.37 0.56 -9.71
C THR A 114 -15.22 1.10 -11.11
N ASN A 115 -14.52 0.36 -11.96
CA ASN A 115 -14.39 0.65 -13.40
C ASN A 115 -14.16 -0.67 -14.15
N THR A 116 -14.50 -0.75 -15.42
CA THR A 116 -14.31 -1.97 -16.24
C THR A 116 -13.00 -1.98 -17.03
N THR A 117 -12.30 -0.84 -17.06
CA THR A 117 -11.03 -0.65 -17.76
C THR A 117 -10.20 0.40 -17.04
N LEU A 118 -8.88 0.33 -17.13
CA LEU A 118 -7.98 1.33 -16.58
C LEU A 118 -7.47 2.31 -17.64
N ASN A 119 -7.63 1.96 -18.92
CA ASN A 119 -7.27 2.81 -20.05
C ASN A 119 -8.27 3.98 -20.22
N PRO A 120 -7.85 5.24 -20.00
CA PRO A 120 -8.73 6.42 -20.12
C PRO A 120 -9.24 6.67 -21.54
N GLU A 121 -8.58 6.11 -22.57
CA GLU A 121 -9.00 6.23 -23.97
C GLU A 121 -10.12 5.24 -24.35
N ASN A 122 -10.48 4.31 -23.46
CA ASN A 122 -11.56 3.38 -23.68
C ASN A 122 -12.91 4.07 -23.42
N GLU A 123 -13.90 3.88 -24.32
CA GLU A 123 -15.24 4.47 -24.19
C GLU A 123 -15.97 4.07 -22.90
N ASN A 124 -15.62 2.92 -22.32
CA ASN A 124 -16.18 2.41 -21.08
C ASN A 124 -15.42 2.89 -19.83
N TYR A 125 -14.39 3.72 -19.98
CA TYR A 125 -13.63 4.24 -18.85
C TYR A 125 -14.51 5.19 -18.02
N LYS A 126 -14.93 4.71 -16.86
CA LYS A 126 -15.68 5.50 -15.89
C LYS A 126 -15.55 4.91 -14.51
N TRP A 127 -15.01 5.70 -13.59
CA TRP A 127 -15.04 5.40 -12.16
C TRP A 127 -16.45 5.66 -11.60
N ILE A 128 -17.03 4.65 -10.96
CA ILE A 128 -18.38 4.69 -10.36
C ILE A 128 -18.24 4.44 -8.86
N ASP A 129 -18.46 5.49 -8.05
CA ASP A 129 -18.44 5.38 -6.60
C ASP A 129 -19.53 4.41 -6.13
N GLN A 130 -19.13 3.47 -5.27
CA GLN A 130 -20.00 2.49 -4.66
C GLN A 130 -20.31 2.86 -3.21
N GLY A 131 -19.72 3.92 -2.66
CA GLY A 131 -19.94 4.37 -1.29
C GLY A 131 -19.14 3.57 -0.26
N ILE A 132 -19.59 3.66 1.00
CA ILE A 132 -18.88 3.12 2.16
C ILE A 132 -19.00 1.58 2.22
N VAL A 133 -17.86 0.92 2.45
CA VAL A 133 -17.71 -0.51 2.74
C VAL A 133 -17.75 -0.77 4.25
N ILE A 134 -16.96 -0.01 5.01
CA ILE A 134 -16.86 -0.12 6.46
C ILE A 134 -16.46 1.23 7.06
N GLN A 135 -16.93 1.54 8.27
CA GLN A 135 -16.66 2.79 8.96
C GLN A 135 -16.33 2.55 10.44
N SER A 136 -15.25 3.17 10.91
CA SER A 136 -14.92 3.24 12.34
C SER A 136 -15.53 4.50 12.97
N VAL A 137 -16.04 4.34 14.18
CA VAL A 137 -16.65 5.39 15.00
C VAL A 137 -15.87 5.52 16.31
N PRO A 138 -15.35 6.72 16.63
CA PRO A 138 -14.65 6.96 17.90
C PRO A 138 -15.46 6.53 19.11
N ASN A 139 -14.78 5.97 20.13
CA ASN A 139 -15.40 5.46 21.37
C ASN A 139 -16.38 4.28 21.20
N ARG A 140 -16.54 3.74 19.97
CA ARG A 140 -17.25 2.49 19.69
C ARG A 140 -16.30 1.43 19.19
N ASP A 141 -15.43 1.81 18.25
CA ASP A 141 -14.57 0.89 17.53
C ASP A 141 -13.11 1.12 17.92
N LEU A 142 -12.49 0.11 18.55
CA LEU A 142 -11.07 0.18 18.91
C LEU A 142 -10.18 -0.26 17.74
N TRP A 143 -10.47 0.22 16.54
CA TRP A 143 -9.75 -0.01 15.28
C TRP A 143 -10.04 1.16 14.33
N ASN A 144 -9.22 1.31 13.30
CA ASN A 144 -9.35 2.39 12.33
C ASN A 144 -9.72 1.84 10.95
N ALA A 145 -10.80 2.32 10.34
CA ALA A 145 -11.24 1.91 9.00
C ALA A 145 -10.44 2.64 7.91
N ILE A 146 -9.17 2.28 7.76
CA ILE A 146 -8.26 2.68 6.67
C ILE A 146 -7.39 1.49 6.25
N ASP A 147 -6.62 1.67 5.18
CA ASP A 147 -5.64 0.71 4.64
C ASP A 147 -6.27 -0.63 4.19
N PRO A 148 -7.23 -0.59 3.25
CA PRO A 148 -7.88 -1.80 2.73
C PRO A 148 -6.90 -2.72 2.01
N ASN A 149 -7.18 -4.03 2.07
CA ASN A 149 -6.66 -5.01 1.12
C ASN A 149 -7.63 -6.18 0.96
N LEU A 150 -8.07 -6.42 -0.28
CA LEU A 150 -8.92 -7.55 -0.66
C LEU A 150 -8.06 -8.78 -1.05
N ILE A 151 -8.42 -9.95 -0.54
CA ILE A 151 -7.82 -11.24 -0.94
C ILE A 151 -8.91 -12.31 -1.06
N PHE A 152 -8.71 -13.26 -1.98
CA PHE A 152 -9.56 -14.44 -2.10
C PHE A 152 -8.83 -15.67 -1.54
N ASP A 153 -9.56 -16.54 -0.83
CA ASP A 153 -9.02 -17.86 -0.46
C ASP A 153 -9.03 -18.86 -1.62
N GLU A 154 -8.56 -20.09 -1.35
CA GLU A 154 -8.43 -21.13 -2.39
C GLU A 154 -9.80 -21.58 -2.91
N GLU A 155 -10.85 -21.41 -2.11
CA GLU A 155 -12.25 -21.66 -2.46
C GLU A 155 -12.91 -20.48 -3.20
N GLY A 156 -12.21 -19.36 -3.36
CA GLY A 156 -12.72 -18.15 -4.00
C GLY A 156 -13.63 -17.29 -3.12
N THR A 157 -13.56 -17.47 -1.79
CA THR A 157 -14.23 -16.61 -0.82
C THR A 157 -13.43 -15.32 -0.63
N PRO A 158 -14.06 -14.14 -0.75
CA PRO A 158 -13.38 -12.88 -0.51
C PRO A 158 -13.25 -12.57 0.99
N TRP A 159 -12.06 -12.08 1.36
CA TRP A 159 -11.69 -11.64 2.69
C TRP A 159 -11.09 -10.25 2.61
N PHE A 160 -11.47 -9.38 3.55
CA PHE A 160 -11.09 -7.98 3.52
C PHE A 160 -10.32 -7.61 4.76
N SER A 161 -9.03 -7.31 4.59
CA SER A 161 -8.14 -6.90 5.66
C SER A 161 -7.96 -5.38 5.67
N PHE A 162 -7.82 -4.80 6.86
CA PHE A 162 -7.60 -3.37 7.01
C PHE A 162 -7.06 -3.02 8.41
N GLY A 163 -6.66 -1.78 8.61
CA GLY A 163 -6.40 -1.23 9.93
C GLY A 163 -5.08 -0.48 10.06
N SER A 164 -5.05 0.40 11.06
CA SER A 164 -3.89 1.19 11.46
C SER A 164 -4.02 1.52 12.95
N PHE A 165 -2.97 1.32 13.73
CA PHE A 165 -2.90 1.61 15.17
C PHE A 165 -4.00 0.90 16.01
N TRP A 166 -4.49 1.52 17.10
CA TRP A 166 -5.53 1.01 18.00
C TRP A 166 -5.33 -0.46 18.40
N SER A 167 -6.31 -1.34 18.18
CA SER A 167 -6.22 -2.78 18.48
C SER A 167 -5.64 -3.62 17.33
N GLY A 168 -4.99 -2.98 16.36
CA GLY A 168 -4.30 -3.63 15.25
C GLY A 168 -5.19 -3.96 14.06
N LEU A 169 -4.69 -4.88 13.24
CA LEU A 169 -5.21 -5.17 11.91
C LEU A 169 -6.36 -6.17 11.99
N LYS A 170 -7.43 -5.87 11.28
CA LYS A 170 -8.66 -6.65 11.23
C LYS A 170 -8.79 -7.34 9.87
N MET A 171 -9.55 -8.42 9.86
CA MET A 171 -10.05 -9.05 8.66
C MET A 171 -11.51 -9.43 8.87
N PHE A 172 -12.36 -9.20 7.88
CA PHE A 172 -13.70 -9.77 7.85
C PHE A 172 -13.96 -10.55 6.57
N LYS A 173 -14.89 -11.50 6.65
CA LYS A 173 -15.40 -12.18 5.46
C LYS A 173 -16.25 -11.21 4.64
N MET A 174 -15.84 -10.94 3.42
CA MET A 174 -16.54 -10.05 2.51
C MET A 174 -17.72 -10.79 1.85
N ALA A 175 -18.81 -10.10 1.57
CA ALA A 175 -19.92 -10.64 0.80
C ALA A 175 -19.52 -10.81 -0.68
N PRO A 176 -20.20 -11.67 -1.46
CA PRO A 176 -19.89 -11.85 -2.88
C PRO A 176 -20.02 -10.59 -3.75
N ASP A 177 -20.65 -9.52 -3.25
CA ASP A 177 -20.75 -8.21 -3.91
C ASP A 177 -19.44 -7.40 -3.83
N LEU A 178 -18.48 -7.86 -3.03
CA LEU A 178 -17.19 -7.21 -2.74
C LEU A 178 -17.33 -5.80 -2.14
N LYS A 179 -18.50 -5.47 -1.60
CA LYS A 179 -18.82 -4.14 -1.07
C LYS A 179 -19.20 -4.20 0.40
N SER A 180 -19.80 -5.29 0.85
CA SER A 180 -20.40 -5.36 2.18
C SER A 180 -19.76 -6.48 3.02
N PRO A 181 -19.65 -6.35 4.35
CA PRO A 181 -19.38 -7.50 5.21
C PRO A 181 -20.43 -8.61 4.99
N ALA A 182 -19.98 -9.86 4.92
CA ALA A 182 -20.88 -11.00 4.80
C ALA A 182 -21.78 -11.13 6.03
N GLN A 183 -22.98 -11.70 5.84
CA GLN A 183 -23.91 -12.00 6.92
C GLN A 183 -24.16 -13.52 7.01
N PRO A 184 -24.04 -14.15 8.20
CA PRO A 184 -23.57 -13.56 9.46
C PRO A 184 -22.10 -13.14 9.38
N GLU A 185 -21.75 -12.07 10.09
CA GLU A 185 -20.39 -11.53 10.12
C GLU A 185 -19.37 -12.51 10.69
N GLN A 186 -18.16 -12.48 10.14
CA GLN A 186 -17.01 -13.25 10.61
C GLN A 186 -15.79 -12.33 10.62
N TRP A 187 -15.21 -12.12 11.80
CA TRP A 187 -14.13 -11.17 12.04
C TRP A 187 -12.94 -11.84 12.73
N TYR A 188 -11.74 -11.41 12.34
CA TYR A 188 -10.46 -11.87 12.89
C TYR A 188 -9.56 -10.67 13.17
N THR A 189 -8.83 -10.70 14.28
CA THR A 189 -7.65 -9.83 14.46
C THR A 189 -6.45 -10.60 13.95
N ILE A 190 -5.85 -10.11 12.86
CA ILE A 190 -4.80 -10.83 12.13
C ILE A 190 -3.40 -10.37 12.53
N ALA A 191 -3.24 -9.15 13.06
CA ALA A 191 -2.01 -8.67 13.67
C ALA A 191 -2.26 -7.62 14.76
N ARG A 192 -1.37 -7.55 15.76
CA ARG A 192 -1.47 -6.57 16.87
C ARG A 192 -0.08 -6.20 17.41
N ARG A 193 0.05 -4.99 17.94
CA ARG A 193 1.11 -4.58 18.87
C ARG A 193 0.52 -4.15 20.21
N ASP A 194 1.34 -4.09 21.24
CA ASP A 194 0.89 -3.66 22.56
C ASP A 194 0.42 -2.20 22.51
N ARG A 195 -0.75 -1.98 23.12
CA ARG A 195 -1.35 -0.66 23.34
C ARG A 195 -1.39 -0.43 24.84
N ASN A 196 -0.84 0.68 25.31
CA ASN A 196 -0.80 1.01 26.73
C ASN A 196 -2.21 1.01 27.34
N SER A 197 -2.33 0.49 28.56
CA SER A 197 -3.58 0.53 29.32
C SER A 197 -3.91 1.97 29.75
N GLY A 198 -5.20 2.29 29.83
CA GLY A 198 -5.69 3.59 30.31
C GLY A 198 -5.72 4.72 29.27
N LEU A 199 -5.31 4.47 28.02
CA LEU A 199 -5.54 5.39 26.91
C LEU A 199 -7.02 5.46 26.55
N GLN A 200 -7.52 6.66 26.23
CA GLN A 200 -8.90 6.88 25.75
C GLN A 200 -9.12 6.17 24.41
N ASP A 201 -10.35 5.78 24.09
CA ASP A 201 -10.62 4.96 22.90
C ASP A 201 -10.46 5.73 21.57
N ASP A 202 -10.48 7.06 21.61
CA ASP A 202 -10.19 7.96 20.49
C ASP A 202 -8.70 8.26 20.31
N ASP A 203 -7.83 7.77 21.21
CA ASP A 203 -6.37 7.87 21.10
C ASP A 203 -5.79 6.69 20.31
N PRO A 204 -5.01 6.92 19.22
CA PRO A 204 -4.37 5.86 18.45
C PRO A 204 -3.45 4.95 19.29
N GLY A 205 -2.85 5.49 20.35
CA GLY A 205 -1.89 4.82 21.22
C GLY A 205 -0.55 4.50 20.55
N ASN A 206 0.20 3.58 21.17
CA ASN A 206 1.57 3.21 20.79
C ASN A 206 1.67 1.91 19.97
N ALA A 207 0.55 1.30 19.62
CA ALA A 207 0.51 0.08 18.81
C ALA A 207 0.77 0.42 17.33
N ALA A 208 1.99 0.84 16.98
CA ALA A 208 2.31 1.34 15.64
C ALA A 208 2.42 0.21 14.59
N LEU A 209 1.29 -0.23 14.05
CA LEU A 209 1.22 -1.15 12.90
C LEU A 209 0.06 -0.73 11.98
N GLU A 210 0.24 -0.90 10.67
CA GLU A 210 -0.76 -0.52 9.65
C GLU A 210 -0.46 -1.17 8.28
N GLY A 211 -1.25 -0.86 7.26
CA GLY A 211 -1.03 -1.27 5.87
C GLY A 211 -0.97 -2.79 5.67
N PRO A 212 -2.01 -3.58 6.05
CA PRO A 212 -2.03 -5.00 5.76
C PRO A 212 -2.06 -5.23 4.24
N PHE A 213 -1.22 -6.15 3.77
CA PHE A 213 -1.28 -6.65 2.41
C PHE A 213 -1.05 -8.16 2.39
N ILE A 214 -2.05 -8.93 1.95
CA ILE A 214 -2.01 -10.39 1.98
C ILE A 214 -1.74 -10.91 0.57
N PHE A 215 -0.66 -11.68 0.45
CA PHE A 215 -0.23 -12.27 -0.81
C PHE A 215 -0.14 -13.79 -0.69
N LYS A 216 -0.77 -14.50 -1.63
CA LYS A 216 -0.75 -15.97 -1.69
C LYS A 216 0.45 -16.44 -2.51
N LYS A 217 1.33 -17.24 -1.91
CA LYS A 217 2.47 -17.89 -2.59
C LYS A 217 2.62 -19.34 -2.16
N GLY A 218 2.53 -20.25 -3.13
CA GLY A 218 2.59 -21.70 -2.85
C GLY A 218 1.50 -22.08 -1.84
N GLU A 219 1.85 -22.81 -0.79
CA GLU A 219 0.90 -23.24 0.25
C GLU A 219 0.52 -22.14 1.26
N TYR A 220 1.15 -20.96 1.23
CA TYR A 220 1.03 -19.97 2.29
C TYR A 220 0.39 -18.66 1.81
N TYR A 221 -0.40 -18.06 2.68
CA TYR A 221 -0.75 -16.64 2.68
C TYR A 221 0.30 -15.90 3.49
N TYR A 222 0.88 -14.85 2.92
CA TYR A 222 1.85 -13.97 3.57
C TYR A 222 1.17 -12.65 3.88
N GLN A 223 1.07 -12.32 5.16
CA GLN A 223 0.60 -11.00 5.60
C GLN A 223 1.81 -10.10 5.76
N PHE A 224 1.98 -9.22 4.79
CA PHE A 224 2.85 -8.06 4.91
C PHE A 224 2.12 -6.96 5.68
N LEU A 225 2.87 -6.21 6.47
CA LEU A 225 2.38 -5.07 7.22
C LEU A 225 3.53 -4.14 7.57
N SER A 226 3.21 -2.90 7.86
CA SER A 226 4.21 -1.91 8.23
C SER A 226 4.22 -1.69 9.74
N TRP A 227 5.42 -1.56 10.30
CA TRP A 227 5.64 -1.28 11.70
C TRP A 227 6.28 0.10 11.89
N ASP A 228 6.01 0.67 13.06
CA ASP A 228 6.50 1.97 13.53
C ASP A 228 5.96 3.14 12.70
N PHE A 229 6.67 4.27 12.64
CA PHE A 229 6.07 5.54 12.23
C PHE A 229 6.42 5.95 10.80
N CYS A 230 5.40 6.07 9.96
CA CYS A 230 5.45 6.77 8.68
C CYS A 230 5.48 8.30 8.87
N CYS A 231 5.48 9.01 7.75
CA CYS A 231 4.95 10.36 7.64
C CYS A 231 5.72 11.42 8.46
N ARG A 232 6.98 11.12 8.80
CA ARG A 232 7.87 11.98 9.59
C ARG A 232 9.13 12.40 8.83
N GLY A 233 9.13 12.23 7.49
CA GLY A 233 10.25 12.56 6.60
C GLY A 233 11.53 11.89 7.08
N GLU A 234 12.51 12.70 7.45
CA GLU A 234 13.81 12.26 7.97
C GLU A 234 13.73 11.47 9.28
N ASN A 235 12.65 11.65 10.05
CA ASN A 235 12.43 10.98 11.34
C ASN A 235 11.50 9.76 11.22
N SER A 236 11.17 9.32 10.01
CA SER A 236 10.38 8.10 9.80
C SER A 236 11.21 6.88 10.24
N THR A 237 10.59 5.98 10.99
CA THR A 237 11.22 4.71 11.44
C THR A 237 10.51 3.50 10.83
N TYR A 238 9.74 3.75 9.78
CA TYR A 238 8.86 2.80 9.12
C TYR A 238 9.63 1.62 8.55
N LYS A 239 9.11 0.41 8.77
CA LYS A 239 9.70 -0.83 8.26
C LYS A 239 8.63 -1.81 7.82
N LEU A 240 8.98 -2.64 6.85
CA LEU A 240 8.13 -3.71 6.35
C LEU A 240 8.47 -5.02 7.08
N VAL A 241 7.43 -5.66 7.62
CA VAL A 241 7.53 -6.96 8.27
C VAL A 241 6.52 -7.94 7.67
N VAL A 242 6.68 -9.23 7.96
CA VAL A 242 5.83 -10.29 7.40
C VAL A 242 5.60 -11.44 8.38
N GLY A 243 4.42 -12.04 8.28
CA GLY A 243 4.11 -13.38 8.81
C GLY A 243 3.44 -14.23 7.73
N ARG A 244 3.32 -15.55 7.96
CA ARG A 244 2.62 -16.44 7.03
C ARG A 244 1.67 -17.40 7.73
N SER A 245 0.64 -17.85 7.01
CA SER A 245 -0.31 -18.88 7.45
C SER A 245 -0.71 -19.77 6.28
N LYS A 246 -1.15 -21.00 6.56
CA LYS A 246 -1.78 -21.85 5.54
C LYS A 246 -3.26 -21.49 5.32
N SER A 247 -3.89 -20.82 6.28
CA SER A 247 -5.25 -20.29 6.15
C SER A 247 -5.22 -18.78 5.95
N VAL A 248 -6.09 -18.24 5.09
CA VAL A 248 -6.23 -16.78 4.91
C VAL A 248 -6.65 -16.07 6.20
N THR A 249 -7.35 -16.75 7.11
CA THR A 249 -7.79 -16.17 8.39
C THR A 249 -6.73 -16.27 9.48
N GLY A 250 -5.55 -16.80 9.18
CA GLY A 250 -4.50 -17.06 10.14
C GLY A 250 -4.71 -18.34 10.98
N PRO A 251 -3.98 -18.50 12.09
CA PRO A 251 -3.04 -17.52 12.64
C PRO A 251 -1.83 -17.33 11.70
N TYR A 252 -1.42 -16.07 11.52
CA TYR A 252 -0.17 -15.74 10.86
C TYR A 252 0.96 -15.77 11.87
N VAL A 253 2.05 -16.45 11.55
CA VAL A 253 3.23 -16.57 12.41
C VAL A 253 4.49 -16.05 11.70
N ASP A 254 5.44 -15.52 12.47
CA ASP A 254 6.76 -15.14 11.99
C ASP A 254 7.73 -16.34 11.86
N LYS A 255 8.99 -16.09 11.48
CA LYS A 255 10.03 -17.12 11.33
C LYS A 255 10.31 -17.88 12.62
N GLU A 256 10.10 -17.22 13.76
CA GLU A 256 10.30 -17.73 15.10
C GLU A 256 9.04 -18.45 15.65
N GLY A 257 7.94 -18.45 14.89
CA GLY A 257 6.69 -19.12 15.23
C GLY A 257 5.77 -18.30 16.14
N LYS A 258 6.07 -17.02 16.39
CA LYS A 258 5.22 -16.14 17.18
C LYS A 258 4.09 -15.57 16.32
N GLU A 259 2.87 -15.63 16.83
CA GLU A 259 1.69 -15.12 16.13
C GLU A 259 1.73 -13.59 15.98
N LEU A 260 1.35 -13.08 14.81
CA LEU A 260 1.23 -11.65 14.54
C LEU A 260 0.18 -10.97 15.44
N SER A 261 -0.90 -11.68 15.77
CA SER A 261 -1.93 -11.23 16.73
C SER A 261 -1.41 -11.10 18.17
N LYS A 262 -0.21 -11.64 18.44
CA LYS A 262 0.52 -11.57 19.72
C LYS A 262 1.83 -10.77 19.59
N GLY A 263 1.97 -9.96 18.54
CA GLY A 263 3.13 -9.10 18.30
C GLY A 263 4.37 -9.84 17.79
N GLY A 264 4.20 -10.98 17.12
CA GLY A 264 5.24 -11.55 16.25
C GLY A 264 5.31 -10.82 14.91
N ALA A 265 6.50 -10.78 14.30
CA ALA A 265 6.71 -10.41 12.91
C ALA A 265 8.18 -10.60 12.54
N SER A 266 8.45 -11.05 11.30
CA SER A 266 9.80 -11.09 10.77
C SER A 266 10.08 -9.87 9.89
N LEU A 267 11.23 -9.23 10.10
CA LEU A 267 11.67 -8.11 9.27
C LEU A 267 11.89 -8.54 7.80
N VAL A 268 11.39 -7.72 6.86
CA VAL A 268 11.63 -7.86 5.42
C VAL A 268 12.60 -6.79 4.94
N ILE A 269 12.31 -5.52 5.23
CA ILE A 269 13.16 -4.38 4.89
C ILE A 269 12.90 -3.23 5.87
N GLU A 270 13.94 -2.49 6.22
CA GLU A 270 13.87 -1.26 7.03
C GLU A 270 14.64 -0.12 6.36
N GLY A 271 14.62 1.04 7.00
CA GLY A 271 15.43 2.18 6.59
C GLY A 271 16.94 1.90 6.66
N ASP A 272 17.71 2.70 5.93
CA ASP A 272 19.16 2.69 5.85
C ASP A 272 19.68 4.12 5.59
N SER A 273 20.95 4.26 5.19
CA SER A 273 21.56 5.57 4.91
C SER A 273 20.94 6.32 3.73
N ASP A 274 20.30 5.60 2.80
CA ASP A 274 19.73 6.17 1.58
C ASP A 274 18.22 6.43 1.75
N TRP A 275 17.59 5.76 2.72
CA TRP A 275 16.15 5.76 2.93
C TRP A 275 15.80 5.70 4.41
N TYR A 276 15.25 6.76 5.01
CA TYR A 276 15.01 6.82 6.46
C TYR A 276 14.00 5.76 6.96
N GLY A 277 12.98 5.45 6.17
CA GLY A 277 11.99 4.40 6.46
C GLY A 277 11.34 3.91 5.16
N LYS A 278 10.81 2.68 5.17
CA LYS A 278 10.23 2.02 4.00
C LYS A 278 9.03 1.18 4.43
N GLY A 279 7.89 1.34 3.77
CA GLY A 279 6.70 0.57 4.10
C GLY A 279 5.49 0.93 3.23
N HIS A 280 4.32 0.57 3.76
CA HIS A 280 3.02 0.54 3.07
C HIS A 280 3.15 -0.10 1.70
N ASN A 281 3.33 -1.43 1.72
CA ASN A 281 3.66 -2.17 0.52
C ASN A 281 2.43 -2.79 -0.14
N SER A 282 2.60 -3.15 -1.40
CA SER A 282 1.77 -4.08 -2.12
C SER A 282 2.64 -5.11 -2.85
N VAL A 283 2.11 -6.31 -3.08
CA VAL A 283 2.86 -7.43 -3.69
C VAL A 283 2.03 -8.08 -4.79
N TYR A 284 2.62 -8.23 -5.98
CA TYR A 284 1.93 -8.80 -7.14
C TYR A 284 2.84 -9.75 -7.91
N THR A 285 2.23 -10.73 -8.58
CA THR A 285 2.92 -11.52 -9.61
C THR A 285 2.61 -10.93 -10.98
N PHE A 286 3.64 -10.50 -11.70
CA PHE A 286 3.56 -10.10 -13.11
C PHE A 286 4.51 -10.96 -13.94
N ASP A 287 3.99 -11.57 -15.01
CA ASP A 287 4.76 -12.35 -15.97
C ASP A 287 5.67 -13.43 -15.32
N GLY A 288 5.13 -14.09 -14.27
CA GLY A 288 5.81 -15.16 -13.53
C GLY A 288 6.82 -14.70 -12.48
N LYS A 289 6.97 -13.40 -12.27
CA LYS A 289 7.84 -12.80 -11.24
C LYS A 289 7.04 -12.04 -10.21
N ASP A 290 7.51 -12.07 -8.97
CA ASP A 290 6.86 -11.37 -7.87
C ASP A 290 7.55 -10.03 -7.64
N TYR A 291 6.75 -8.99 -7.45
CA TYR A 291 7.20 -7.61 -7.24
C TYR A 291 6.55 -7.05 -6.00
N CYS A 292 7.33 -6.29 -5.22
CA CYS A 292 6.88 -5.51 -4.09
C CYS A 292 7.00 -4.03 -4.44
N PHE A 293 5.90 -3.30 -4.35
CA PHE A 293 5.83 -1.86 -4.51
C PHE A 293 5.64 -1.26 -3.13
N LEU A 294 6.44 -0.26 -2.78
CA LEU A 294 6.36 0.42 -1.48
C LEU A 294 6.86 1.84 -1.61
N HIS A 295 6.58 2.70 -0.64
CA HIS A 295 7.23 4.00 -0.57
C HIS A 295 8.41 3.97 0.40
N GLY A 296 9.43 4.78 0.12
CA GLY A 296 10.54 5.05 1.02
C GLY A 296 10.80 6.54 1.15
N TYR A 297 11.25 6.99 2.32
CA TYR A 297 11.60 8.39 2.58
C TYR A 297 13.05 8.66 2.13
N ASP A 298 13.23 9.32 0.98
CA ASP A 298 14.51 9.47 0.27
C ASP A 298 15.46 10.43 1.02
N ALA A 299 16.60 9.92 1.52
CA ALA A 299 17.59 10.73 2.23
C ALA A 299 18.30 11.75 1.33
N GLY A 300 18.38 11.49 0.02
CA GLY A 300 18.93 12.41 -0.96
C GLY A 300 17.96 13.53 -1.37
N ASP A 301 16.68 13.45 -0.98
CA ASP A 301 15.64 14.43 -1.31
C ASP A 301 14.79 14.79 -0.08
N ASN A 302 15.47 15.09 1.05
CA ASN A 302 14.90 15.61 2.30
C ASN A 302 13.74 14.76 2.86
N GLY A 303 13.88 13.43 2.77
CA GLY A 303 12.88 12.48 3.24
C GLY A 303 11.57 12.50 2.44
N LYS A 304 11.54 13.00 1.20
CA LYS A 304 10.33 12.90 0.37
C LYS A 304 9.99 11.43 0.10
N PRO A 305 8.70 11.04 0.14
CA PRO A 305 8.32 9.66 -0.10
C PRO A 305 8.38 9.36 -1.61
N LYS A 306 9.17 8.36 -2.00
CA LYS A 306 9.38 7.95 -3.39
C LYS A 306 9.01 6.49 -3.60
N LEU A 307 8.60 6.18 -4.82
CA LEU A 307 8.29 4.82 -5.22
C LEU A 307 9.56 3.96 -5.21
N LEU A 308 9.48 2.82 -4.53
CA LEU A 308 10.43 1.73 -4.62
C LEU A 308 9.75 0.53 -5.27
N VAL A 309 10.34 0.02 -6.35
CA VAL A 309 9.93 -1.23 -6.99
C VAL A 309 11.02 -2.26 -6.75
N MET A 310 10.63 -3.36 -6.09
CA MET A 310 11.55 -4.41 -5.65
C MET A 310 11.10 -5.74 -6.24
N GLU A 311 12.02 -6.55 -6.75
CA GLU A 311 11.75 -7.95 -7.08
C GLU A 311 11.76 -8.77 -5.79
N VAL A 312 10.78 -9.67 -5.63
CA VAL A 312 10.63 -10.56 -4.48
C VAL A 312 11.21 -11.93 -4.82
N PHE A 313 12.25 -12.31 -4.07
CA PHE A 313 12.81 -13.66 -4.09
C PHE A 313 12.33 -14.44 -2.88
N TRP A 314 12.19 -15.76 -3.02
CA TRP A 314 11.75 -16.63 -1.94
C TRP A 314 12.90 -17.53 -1.50
N LYS A 315 13.41 -17.29 -0.30
CA LYS A 315 14.47 -18.10 0.32
C LYS A 315 13.90 -18.82 1.53
N ASP A 316 13.99 -20.15 1.55
CA ASP A 316 13.45 -20.99 2.62
C ASP A 316 11.95 -20.71 2.91
N GLY A 317 11.21 -20.32 1.87
CA GLY A 317 9.79 -19.97 1.95
C GLY A 317 9.52 -18.60 2.59
N TRP A 318 10.50 -17.68 2.63
CA TRP A 318 10.33 -16.31 3.12
C TRP A 318 10.78 -15.27 2.07
N PRO A 319 10.15 -14.09 2.03
CA PRO A 319 10.45 -13.06 1.04
C PRO A 319 11.80 -12.39 1.33
N VAL A 320 12.53 -12.09 0.25
CA VAL A 320 13.76 -11.32 0.22
C VAL A 320 13.64 -10.31 -0.93
N LEU A 321 13.71 -9.02 -0.61
CA LEU A 321 13.55 -7.96 -1.60
C LEU A 321 14.89 -7.57 -2.22
N LYS A 322 14.91 -7.33 -3.53
CA LYS A 322 16.04 -6.70 -4.22
C LYS A 322 15.54 -5.57 -5.11
N PRO A 323 16.26 -4.43 -5.20
CA PRO A 323 15.91 -3.36 -6.12
C PRO A 323 15.80 -3.87 -7.56
N LEU A 324 14.77 -3.40 -8.27
CA LEU A 324 14.65 -3.64 -9.70
C LEU A 324 15.87 -3.05 -10.43
N LYS A 325 16.64 -3.90 -11.12
CA LYS A 325 17.78 -3.49 -11.96
C LYS A 325 17.28 -2.90 -13.26
#